data_AF-A0A948GIC3-F1
#
_entry.id   AF-A0A948GIC3-F1
#
_cell.length_a   1.000
_cell.length_b   1.000
_cell.length_c   1.000
_cell.angle_alpha   90.00
_cell.angle_beta   90.00
_cell.angle_gamma   90.00
#
_symmetry.space_group_name_H-M   'P 1'
#
loop_
_entity.id
_entity.type
_entity.pdbx_description
1 polymer ?
#
loop_
_entity_poly.entity_id
_entity_poly.type
_entity_poly.pdbx_seq_one_letter_code
_entity_poly.pdbx_strand_id
1 'polypeptide(L)' 'MKKRILLIDPFAGAARMPDLAAALKNAGADVRELDIAQGYDAVLDALEDGFMPVVLKVMQRS' A
#
# COMPACT_ATOMS: atom_id res chain seq x y z
N MET A 1 16.94 9.27 -5.88
CA MET A 1 15.80 9.58 -5.00
C MET A 1 15.05 8.30 -4.69
N LYS A 2 14.75 8.01 -3.42
CA LYS A 2 14.08 6.78 -2.99
C LYS A 2 12.59 6.84 -3.41
N LYS A 3 12.05 5.83 -4.09
CA LYS A 3 10.61 5.81 -4.43
C LYS A 3 9.81 5.63 -3.13
N ARG A 4 8.77 6.44 -2.92
CA ARG A 4 7.85 6.33 -1.78
C ARG A 4 6.54 5.73 -2.29
N ILE A 5 6.12 4.60 -1.74
CA ILE A 5 4.97 3.82 -2.21
C ILE A 5 4.04 3.56 -1.03
N LEU A 6 2.79 3.94 -1.19
CA LEU A 6 1.73 3.60 -0.26
C LEU A 6 0.95 2.42 -0.84
N LEU A 7 1.05 1.25 -0.21
CA LEU A 7 0.20 0.12 -0.52
C LEU A 7 -1.10 0.26 0.26
N ILE A 8 -2.22 0.24 -0.46
CA ILE A 8 -3.55 0.41 0.10
C ILE A 8 -4.28 -0.91 -0.05
N ASP A 9 -4.58 -1.57 1.07
CA ASP A 9 -5.52 -2.69 1.10
C ASP A 9 -6.95 -2.13 1.11
N PRO A 10 -7.75 -2.33 0.04
CA PRO A 10 -9.12 -1.84 0.03
C PRO A 10 -10.05 -2.64 0.96
N PHE A 11 -9.64 -3.82 1.44
CA PHE A 11 -10.41 -4.60 2.38
C PHE A 11 -9.46 -5.29 3.37
N ALA A 12 -9.43 -4.84 4.62
CA ALA A 12 -8.73 -5.46 5.75
C ALA A 12 -8.37 -6.96 5.57
N GLY A 13 -7.12 -7.25 5.21
CA GLY A 13 -6.60 -8.62 5.12
C GLY A 13 -7.02 -9.40 3.87
N ALA A 14 -7.59 -8.75 2.86
CA ALA A 14 -7.96 -9.36 1.58
C ALA A 14 -6.84 -9.28 0.54
N ALA A 15 -5.84 -8.43 0.74
CA ALA A 15 -4.71 -8.32 -0.16
C ALA A 15 -3.86 -9.61 -0.16
N ARG A 16 -3.83 -10.30 -1.31
CA ARG A 16 -3.09 -11.56 -1.51
C ARG A 16 -1.62 -11.38 -1.93
N MET A 17 -1.01 -10.23 -1.69
CA MET A 17 0.39 -9.98 -2.06
C MET A 17 1.28 -9.81 -0.82
N PRO A 18 1.41 -10.84 0.05
CA PRO A 18 2.15 -10.75 1.32
C PRO A 18 3.62 -10.36 1.15
N ASP A 19 4.19 -10.55 -0.04
CA ASP A 19 5.60 -10.25 -0.34
C ASP A 19 5.82 -8.94 -1.11
N LEU A 20 4.76 -8.25 -1.55
CA LEU A 20 4.94 -7.04 -2.38
C LEU A 20 5.66 -5.95 -1.60
N ALA A 21 5.28 -5.72 -0.34
CA ALA A 21 5.93 -4.73 0.50
C ALA A 21 7.42 -5.07 0.70
N ALA A 22 7.75 -6.33 0.95
CA ALA A 22 9.13 -6.79 1.11
C ALA A 22 9.94 -6.63 -0.20
N ALA A 23 9.36 -7.01 -1.34
CA ALA A 23 9.99 -6.87 -2.65
C ALA A 23 10.29 -5.40 -3.01
N LEU A 24 9.34 -4.50 -2.74
CA LEU A 24 9.53 -3.06 -2.96
C LEU A 24 10.59 -2.47 -2.02
N LYS A 25 10.57 -2.84 -0.73
CA LYS A 25 11.61 -2.43 0.24
C LYS A 25 13.00 -2.92 -0.21
N ASN A 26 13.13 -4.17 -0.67
CA ASN A 26 14.37 -4.74 -1.21
C ASN A 26 14.83 -4.06 -2.51
N ALA A 27 13.90 -3.56 -3.32
CA ALA A 27 14.20 -2.72 -4.48
C ALA A 27 14.60 -1.28 -4.10
N GLY A 28 14.71 -0.98 -2.80
CA GLY A 28 15.11 0.31 -2.28
C GLY A 28 13.98 1.31 -2.18
N ALA A 29 12.70 0.91 -2.15
CA ALA A 29 11.58 1.82 -1.91
C ALA A 29 11.36 2.08 -0.40
N ASP A 30 10.75 3.22 -0.08
CA ASP A 30 10.10 3.49 1.20
C ASP A 30 8.63 3.08 1.06
N VAL A 31 8.15 2.18 1.92
CA VAL A 31 6.85 1.53 1.74
C VAL A 31 6.03 1.65 3.01
N ARG A 32 4.84 2.22 2.89
CA ARG A 32 3.79 2.23 3.92
C ARG A 32 2.64 1.32 3.48
N GLU A 33 2.03 0.64 4.43
CA GLU A 33 0.89 -0.24 4.20
C GLU A 33 -0.27 0.29 5.04
N LEU A 34 -1.41 0.56 4.39
CA LEU A 34 -2.62 1.06 5.04
C LEU A 34 -3.84 0.24 4.58
N ASP A 35 -4.79 0.09 5.49
CA ASP A 35 -6.11 -0.46 5.24
C ASP A 35 -7.15 0.66 5.22
N ILE A 36 -7.95 0.75 4.16
CA ILE A 36 -9.01 1.76 4.02
C ILE A 36 -10.05 1.65 5.15
N ALA A 37 -10.23 0.47 5.75
CA ALA A 37 -11.18 0.28 6.85
C ALA A 37 -10.86 1.14 8.08
N GLN A 38 -9.62 1.63 8.22
CA GLN A 38 -9.20 2.49 9.32
C GLN A 38 -9.44 3.99 9.07
N GLY A 39 -10.00 4.36 7.92
CA GLY A 39 -10.30 5.75 7.55
C GLY A 39 -9.33 6.33 6.51
N TYR A 40 -9.73 7.42 5.86
CA TYR A 40 -8.98 8.04 4.77
C TYR A 40 -7.87 9.00 5.24
N ASP A 41 -7.88 9.44 6.50
CA ASP A 41 -6.95 10.45 7.01
C ASP A 41 -5.48 10.01 6.83
N ALA A 42 -5.15 8.77 7.23
CA ALA A 42 -3.81 8.22 7.06
C ALA A 42 -3.38 8.10 5.58
N VAL A 43 -4.34 7.90 4.66
CA VAL A 43 -4.07 7.89 3.22
C VAL A 43 -3.73 9.31 2.75
N LEU A 44 -4.53 10.30 3.16
CA LEU A 44 -4.30 11.70 2.80
C LEU A 44 -2.95 12.21 3.33
N ASP A 45 -2.62 11.91 4.59
CA ASP A 45 -1.32 12.27 5.20
C ASP A 45 -0.14 11.66 4.41
N ALA A 46 -0.27 10.41 3.96
CA ALA A 46 0.75 9.76 3.15
C ALA A 46 0.88 10.37 1.75
N LEU A 47 -0.23 10.84 1.14
CA LEU A 47 -0.19 11.57 -0.12
C LEU A 47 0.49 12.93 0.03
N GLU A 48 0.21 13.65 1.13
CA GLU A 48 0.87 14.92 1.47
C GLU A 48 2.39 14.72 1.70
N ASP A 49 2.78 13.62 2.34
CA ASP A 49 4.17 13.17 2.47
C ASP A 49 4.81 12.77 1.11
N GLY A 50 4.06 12.73 0.02
CA GLY A 50 4.57 12.40 -1.32
C GLY A 50 4.73 10.91 -1.59
N PHE A 51 3.95 10.05 -0.93
CA PHE A 51 3.84 8.64 -1.30
C PHE A 51 2.97 8.47 -2.55
N MET A 52 3.40 7.60 -3.47
CA MET A 52 2.58 7.20 -4.61
C MET A 52 1.61 6.09 -4.19
N PRO A 53 0.29 6.27 -4.35
CA PRO A 53 -0.70 5.28 -3.94
C PRO A 53 -0.76 4.10 -4.92
N VAL A 54 -0.83 2.89 -4.37
CA VAL A 54 -1.02 1.63 -5.11
C VAL A 54 -2.10 0.83 -4.40
N VAL A 55 -3.27 0.72 -5.03
CA VAL A 55 -4.38 -0.07 -4.48
C VAL A 55 -4.19 -1.55 -4.81
N LEU A 56 -4.23 -2.40 -3.79
CA LEU A 56 -4.05 -3.83 -3.93
C LEU A 56 -5.32 -4.47 -4.49
N LYS A 57 -5.18 -5.28 -5.55
CA LYS A 57 -6.31 -5.97 -6.17
C LYS A 57 -6.61 -7.26 -5.41
N VAL A 58 -7.85 -7.41 -4.96
CA VAL A 58 -8.35 -8.70 -4.45
C VAL A 58 -8.58 -9.63 -5.64
N MET A 59 -7.98 -10.81 -5.63
CA MET A 59 -8.31 -11.85 -6.60
C MET A 59 -9.57 -12.59 -6.13
N GLN A 60 -10.74 -12.24 -6.69
CA GLN A 60 -11.88 -13.15 -6.64
C GLN A 60 -11.48 -14.44 -7.38
N ARG A 61 -11.54 -15.59 -6.71
CA ARG A 61 -11.49 -16.89 -7.40
C ARG A 61 -12.85 -17.03 -8.08
N SER A 62 -12.86 -16.87 -9.41
CA SER A 62 -13.97 -17.30 -10.27
C SER A 62 -14.08 -18.81 -10.31
#